data_AF-A0A7V2HJP6-F1
#
_entry.id   AF-A0A7V2HJP6-F1
#
_cell.length_a   1.000
_cell.length_b   1.000
_cell.length_c   1.000
_cell.angle_alpha   90.00
_cell.angle_beta   90.00
_cell.angle_gamma   90.00
#
_symmetry.space_group_name_H-M   'P 1'
#
loop_
_entity.id
_entity.type
_entity.pdbx_description
1 polymer ?
#
loop_
_entity_poly.entity_id
_entity_poly.type
_entity_poly.pdbx_seq_one_letter_code
_entity_poly.pdbx_strand_id
1 'polypeptide(L)'
;MRNLAALLSALALHAADPGIAVTSPLSPPAWALLERQLLAEASAACERFGAKYLDSRGYLLHTPRWGTLDGPDDAIETFHNWTLLYALGGSDSVLSIYRKALEGHLQQYKELRTTKTKLAEDGAYYKEFITQSDWFHTGEGMRAFMFLGLADPHDERLRARMKRFAGFYMNEDPEAPNYDPVHKIIKSIWTGSKGPMLHKATTYDWVGDPTPGSFHLLHGPKGRGKLVNLNSVYDKMLAHCAEYLDSVGDHPLNLASTGLAMNAYMLTGEKKYKDWVLEYVGAWKQRTDANGGNIPTNIGLNGQPGGEYGGRWYKGTYGWNFTIYDGEIDQIAHRNTVEAGSWPGFGNAYLLSKGDPGFINTLRKQIDNLYAQKKIVDGKVMLPSMYGDPQGYKYTGREEWYHWTTNLHIPRLTEIYLWSMDRKDLERVPAEDWIGFLEGKDPAFPERALRKDLEFVRKNIEEMEEDPTTPDTRLADYLMGMNPAATDALSKLTLGSYLTGNIWTLHARVRYFDPARRRPGLPENVAALVEKFDAESTTLTLVNLSQTAYKEVVVQAGAYAEHTFGEVTWGGKTAAVNGPSVTVRLSPGAGGQLRLTVRRYTNEATLRLPWDARVQ
;
A
#
# COMPACT_ATOMS: atom_id res chain seq x y z
N MET A 1 53.88 -39.75 -33.86
CA MET A 1 52.44 -39.66 -33.52
C MET A 1 52.30 -39.03 -32.15
N ARG A 2 51.42 -38.02 -32.04
CA ARG A 2 50.77 -37.47 -30.83
C ARG A 2 51.58 -36.54 -29.91
N ASN A 3 51.72 -35.30 -30.39
CA ASN A 3 51.20 -34.05 -29.80
C ASN A 3 51.12 -33.92 -28.27
N LEU A 4 52.04 -33.13 -27.70
CA LEU A 4 51.78 -32.29 -26.52
C LEU A 4 51.03 -31.04 -27.00
N ALA A 5 49.76 -30.90 -26.62
CA ALA A 5 48.97 -29.68 -26.83
C ALA A 5 48.90 -28.87 -25.54
N ALA A 6 49.15 -27.57 -25.70
CA ALA A 6 49.27 -26.57 -24.65
C ALA A 6 47.96 -26.36 -23.86
N LEU A 7 48.11 -26.20 -22.53
CA LEU A 7 47.10 -25.60 -21.66
C LEU A 7 47.04 -24.09 -21.92
N LEU A 8 46.19 -23.68 -22.87
CA LEU A 8 45.69 -22.31 -22.96
C LEU A 8 44.48 -22.20 -22.02
N SER A 9 44.71 -21.60 -20.86
CA SER A 9 43.61 -21.10 -20.02
C SER A 9 42.91 -19.98 -20.77
N ALA A 10 41.75 -20.29 -21.35
CA ALA A 10 40.84 -19.29 -21.88
C ALA A 10 40.27 -18.49 -20.69
N LEU A 11 40.91 -17.37 -20.37
CA LEU A 11 40.22 -16.25 -19.74
C LEU A 11 39.12 -15.83 -20.72
N ALA A 12 37.91 -16.32 -20.50
CA ALA A 12 36.73 -15.72 -21.09
C ALA A 12 36.69 -14.27 -20.59
N LEU A 13 37.13 -13.34 -21.45
CA LEU A 13 36.76 -11.94 -21.34
C LEU A 13 35.24 -11.91 -21.35
N HIS A 14 34.67 -11.85 -20.16
CA HIS A 14 33.27 -11.57 -19.96
C HIS A 14 33.04 -10.18 -20.55
N ALA A 15 32.10 -10.06 -21.48
CA ALA A 15 31.58 -8.77 -21.87
C ALA A 15 31.04 -8.12 -20.58
N ALA A 16 31.78 -7.14 -20.06
CA ALA A 16 31.31 -6.32 -18.97
C ALA A 16 29.98 -5.71 -19.42
N ASP A 17 28.92 -5.99 -18.66
CA ASP A 17 27.72 -5.15 -18.62
C ASP A 17 28.20 -3.69 -18.69
N PRO A 18 27.69 -2.81 -19.58
CA PRO A 18 28.21 -1.45 -19.72
C PRO A 18 27.94 -0.64 -18.45
N GLY A 19 28.75 -0.89 -17.42
CA GLY A 19 28.64 -0.28 -16.12
C GLY A 19 28.91 1.20 -16.27
N ILE A 20 27.89 2.01 -15.96
CA ILE A 20 28.02 3.46 -16.02
C ILE A 20 29.02 3.86 -14.94
N ALA A 21 30.17 4.40 -15.34
CA ALA A 21 31.15 4.95 -14.41
C ALA A 21 30.91 6.45 -14.21
N VAL A 22 30.52 6.84 -13.00
CA VAL A 22 30.40 8.22 -12.56
C VAL A 22 31.62 8.55 -11.71
N THR A 23 32.51 9.38 -12.26
CA THR A 23 33.80 9.72 -11.64
C THR A 23 33.94 11.20 -11.29
N SER A 24 32.95 12.03 -11.64
CA SER A 24 32.97 13.47 -11.37
C SER A 24 32.89 13.71 -9.87
N PRO A 25 33.85 14.44 -9.27
CA PRO A 25 33.78 14.80 -7.86
C PRO A 25 32.53 15.63 -7.58
N LEU A 26 31.85 15.34 -6.48
CA LEU A 26 30.70 16.09 -6.01
C LEU A 26 30.79 16.24 -4.50
N SER A 27 30.85 17.48 -4.01
CA SER A 27 30.68 17.74 -2.58
C SER A 27 29.29 17.23 -2.17
N PRO A 28 29.16 16.41 -1.11
CA PRO A 28 27.87 15.89 -0.67
C PRO A 28 26.80 16.98 -0.53
N PRO A 29 25.73 16.96 -1.33
CA PRO A 29 24.64 17.92 -1.16
C PRO A 29 23.87 17.61 0.13
N ALA A 30 23.25 18.62 0.72
CA ALA A 30 22.60 18.48 2.03
C ALA A 30 21.46 17.44 2.00
N TRP A 31 20.66 17.38 0.93
CA TRP A 31 19.62 16.36 0.79
C TRP A 31 20.19 14.93 0.84
N ALA A 32 21.39 14.68 0.28
CA ALA A 32 21.97 13.33 0.25
C ALA A 32 22.40 12.89 1.65
N LEU A 33 22.93 13.82 2.46
CA LEU A 33 23.27 13.57 3.86
C LEU A 33 21.99 13.34 4.69
N LEU A 34 20.96 14.17 4.49
CA LEU A 34 19.67 14.04 5.19
C LEU A 34 18.97 12.72 4.85
N GLU A 35 18.99 12.28 3.60
CA GLU A 35 18.41 11.01 3.15
C GLU A 35 19.06 9.82 3.87
N ARG A 36 20.40 9.79 3.94
CA ARG A 36 21.11 8.72 4.66
C ARG A 36 20.88 8.79 6.16
N GLN A 37 20.83 9.99 6.73
CA GLN A 37 20.50 10.18 8.14
C GLN A 37 19.10 9.67 8.44
N LEU A 38 18.11 9.98 7.60
CA LEU A 38 16.73 9.54 7.78
C LEU A 38 16.59 8.02 7.74
N LEU A 39 17.24 7.36 6.77
CA LEU A 39 17.28 5.89 6.71
C LEU A 39 17.87 5.27 7.99
N ALA A 40 18.93 5.87 8.54
CA ALA A 40 19.57 5.39 9.76
C ALA A 40 18.70 5.62 11.01
N GLU A 41 18.21 6.84 11.21
CA GLU A 41 17.41 7.21 12.38
C GLU A 41 16.05 6.51 12.41
N ALA A 42 15.36 6.41 11.26
CA ALA A 42 14.11 5.66 11.17
C ALA A 42 14.33 4.18 11.51
N SER A 43 15.44 3.58 11.04
CA SER A 43 15.78 2.19 11.36
C SER A 43 16.06 1.99 12.86
N ALA A 44 16.86 2.87 13.47
CA ALA A 44 17.15 2.83 14.90
C ALA A 44 15.87 3.04 15.75
N ALA A 45 14.96 3.90 15.30
CA ALA A 45 13.69 4.10 15.96
C ALA A 45 12.77 2.87 15.87
N CYS A 46 12.73 2.17 14.72
CA CYS A 46 12.05 0.86 14.61
C CYS A 46 12.63 -0.19 15.58
N GLU A 47 13.95 -0.21 15.80
CA GLU A 47 14.58 -1.10 16.78
C GLU A 47 14.09 -0.81 18.21
N ARG A 48 14.07 0.47 18.59
CA ARG A 48 13.52 0.90 19.90
C ARG A 48 12.04 0.55 20.04
N PHE A 49 11.26 0.73 18.97
CA PHE A 49 9.85 0.40 18.94
C PHE A 49 9.62 -1.08 19.20
N GLY A 50 10.32 -1.94 18.43
CA GLY A 50 10.26 -3.39 18.60
C GLY A 50 10.69 -3.82 20.00
N ALA A 51 11.73 -3.22 20.57
CA ALA A 51 12.20 -3.53 21.92
C ALA A 51 11.20 -3.15 23.01
N LYS A 52 10.46 -2.04 22.83
CA LYS A 52 9.48 -1.56 23.83
C LYS A 52 8.15 -2.31 23.73
N TYR A 53 7.68 -2.63 22.52
CA TYR A 53 6.29 -3.06 22.30
C TYR A 53 6.11 -4.51 21.86
N LEU A 54 7.20 -5.26 21.63
CA LEU A 54 7.13 -6.69 21.34
C LEU A 54 7.76 -7.52 22.45
N ASP A 55 7.16 -8.66 22.78
CA ASP A 55 7.79 -9.65 23.65
C ASP A 55 8.80 -10.54 22.90
N SER A 56 9.39 -11.52 23.57
CA SER A 56 10.34 -12.46 22.94
C SER A 56 9.72 -13.35 21.85
N ARG A 57 8.41 -13.58 21.89
CA ARG A 57 7.64 -14.36 20.91
C ARG A 57 7.24 -13.52 19.69
N GLY A 58 7.33 -12.19 19.81
CA GLY A 58 6.86 -11.26 18.78
C GLY A 58 5.42 -10.81 18.97
N TYR A 59 4.82 -11.11 20.13
CA TYR A 59 3.47 -10.63 20.42
C TYR A 59 3.53 -9.13 20.65
N LEU A 60 2.54 -8.43 20.11
CA LEU A 60 2.33 -7.03 20.45
C LEU A 60 1.86 -6.95 21.89
N LEU A 61 2.59 -6.19 22.71
CA LEU A 61 2.28 -5.99 24.12
C LEU A 61 1.06 -5.10 24.29
N HIS A 62 -0.13 -5.65 24.16
CA HIS A 62 -1.42 -4.97 24.31
C HIS A 62 -2.48 -5.97 24.79
N THR A 63 -3.72 -5.53 24.99
CA THR A 63 -4.86 -6.41 25.28
C THR A 63 -5.52 -6.85 23.96
N PRO A 64 -5.32 -8.10 23.51
CA PRO A 64 -5.82 -8.54 22.22
C PRO A 64 -7.33 -8.77 22.28
N ARG A 65 -8.04 -8.31 21.25
CA ARG A 65 -9.47 -8.55 21.09
C ARG A 65 -9.89 -8.54 19.62
N TRP A 66 -11.10 -9.04 19.38
CA TRP A 66 -11.76 -8.92 18.09
C TRP A 66 -12.44 -7.56 18.00
N GLY A 67 -12.60 -7.07 16.77
CA GLY A 67 -13.31 -5.84 16.44
C GLY A 67 -12.70 -5.23 15.18
N THR A 68 -13.36 -4.25 14.59
CA THR A 68 -12.87 -3.44 13.45
C THR A 68 -12.55 -2.00 13.88
N LEU A 69 -12.60 -1.71 15.18
CA LEU A 69 -12.29 -0.39 15.73
C LEU A 69 -10.93 -0.37 16.46
N ASP A 70 -10.34 -1.54 16.70
CA ASP A 70 -9.23 -1.78 17.64
C ASP A 70 -8.96 -3.29 17.78
N GLY A 71 -8.77 -3.92 16.63
CA GLY A 71 -8.81 -5.36 16.45
C GLY A 71 -7.55 -5.98 15.88
N PRO A 72 -7.68 -7.10 15.15
CA PRO A 72 -6.54 -7.81 14.57
C PRO A 72 -5.79 -7.06 13.48
N ASP A 73 -6.46 -6.22 12.70
CA ASP A 73 -5.83 -5.40 11.68
C ASP A 73 -4.95 -4.30 12.28
N ASP A 74 -5.45 -3.52 13.23
CA ASP A 74 -4.73 -2.41 13.87
C ASP A 74 -3.39 -2.83 14.50
N ALA A 75 -3.37 -4.03 15.11
CA ALA A 75 -2.18 -4.54 15.80
C ALA A 75 -1.00 -4.75 14.85
N ILE A 76 -1.25 -5.34 13.68
CA ILE A 76 -0.20 -5.53 12.67
C ILE A 76 -0.01 -4.28 11.80
N GLU A 77 -1.05 -3.47 11.64
CA GLU A 77 -1.01 -2.17 10.95
C GLU A 77 -0.03 -1.19 11.60
N THR A 78 0.19 -1.31 12.91
CA THR A 78 1.23 -0.57 13.65
C THR A 78 2.62 -0.67 12.99
N PHE A 79 2.88 -1.73 12.21
CA PHE A 79 4.13 -1.94 11.48
C PHE A 79 4.07 -1.53 9.99
N HIS A 80 3.07 -0.72 9.58
CA HIS A 80 2.95 -0.27 8.19
C HIS A 80 4.24 0.40 7.70
N ASN A 81 4.59 0.19 6.43
CA ASN A 81 5.83 0.66 5.78
C ASN A 81 7.17 0.10 6.28
N TRP A 82 7.23 -0.80 7.26
CA TRP A 82 8.54 -1.35 7.71
C TRP A 82 9.27 -2.11 6.60
N THR A 83 8.53 -2.89 5.80
CA THR A 83 9.06 -3.60 4.64
C THR A 83 9.47 -2.65 3.50
N LEU A 84 8.77 -1.52 3.35
CA LEU A 84 9.16 -0.47 2.40
C LEU A 84 10.43 0.25 2.86
N LEU A 85 10.55 0.59 4.14
CA LEU A 85 11.76 1.21 4.71
C LEU A 85 12.99 0.33 4.47
N TYR A 86 12.87 -0.98 4.72
CA TYR A 86 13.93 -1.92 4.38
C TYR A 86 14.24 -1.93 2.87
N ALA A 87 13.20 -1.98 2.02
CA ALA A 87 13.35 -1.99 0.56
C ALA A 87 13.88 -0.66 -0.03
N LEU A 88 13.84 0.44 0.73
CA LEU A 88 14.44 1.73 0.39
C LEU A 88 15.94 1.80 0.77
N GLY A 89 16.41 0.93 1.67
CA GLY A 89 17.80 0.89 2.13
C GLY A 89 17.98 1.00 3.65
N GLY A 90 16.91 0.84 4.43
CA GLY A 90 16.96 0.76 5.90
C GLY A 90 17.72 -0.46 6.43
N SER A 91 17.97 -0.52 7.73
CA SER A 91 18.74 -1.60 8.37
C SER A 91 18.06 -2.98 8.21
N ASP A 92 18.87 -4.05 8.21
CA ASP A 92 18.38 -5.44 8.19
C ASP A 92 17.50 -5.77 9.42
N SER A 93 17.75 -5.07 10.55
CA SER A 93 16.97 -5.20 11.77
C SER A 93 15.49 -4.86 11.58
N VAL A 94 15.16 -3.88 10.73
CA VAL A 94 13.78 -3.47 10.43
C VAL A 94 12.98 -4.66 9.89
N LEU A 95 13.54 -5.36 8.90
CA LEU A 95 12.89 -6.55 8.33
C LEU A 95 12.84 -7.71 9.34
N SER A 96 13.90 -7.91 10.11
CA SER A 96 13.96 -8.96 11.13
C SER A 96 12.87 -8.78 12.19
N ILE A 97 12.69 -7.57 12.71
CA ILE A 97 11.68 -7.26 13.72
C ILE A 97 10.27 -7.36 13.11
N TYR A 98 10.05 -6.86 11.90
CA TYR A 98 8.75 -7.01 11.23
C TYR A 98 8.38 -8.49 11.06
N ARG A 99 9.31 -9.35 10.62
CA ARG A 99 9.07 -10.80 10.53
C ARG A 99 8.70 -11.40 11.87
N LYS A 100 9.40 -11.03 12.94
CA LYS A 100 9.07 -11.45 14.30
C LYS A 100 7.65 -10.99 14.71
N ALA A 101 7.31 -9.74 14.44
CA ALA A 101 5.98 -9.19 14.70
C ALA A 101 4.88 -9.92 13.91
N LEU A 102 5.12 -10.21 12.62
CA LEU A 102 4.17 -10.94 11.78
C LEU A 102 3.90 -12.36 12.31
N GLU A 103 4.95 -13.13 12.63
CA GLU A 103 4.76 -14.49 13.18
C GLU A 103 4.08 -14.44 14.56
N GLY A 104 4.46 -13.47 15.41
CA GLY A 104 3.83 -13.26 16.70
C GLY A 104 2.37 -12.87 16.60
N HIS A 105 2.03 -11.97 15.66
CA HIS A 105 0.66 -11.54 15.35
C HIS A 105 -0.23 -12.73 14.96
N LEU A 106 0.22 -13.52 13.98
CA LEU A 106 -0.51 -14.69 13.50
C LEU A 106 -0.81 -15.68 14.63
N GLN A 107 0.14 -15.87 15.55
CA GLN A 107 -0.05 -16.76 16.69
C GLN A 107 -0.93 -16.13 17.78
N GLN A 108 -0.69 -14.86 18.15
CA GLN A 108 -1.44 -14.13 19.17
C GLN A 108 -2.94 -14.06 18.85
N TYR A 109 -3.29 -13.76 17.60
CA TYR A 109 -4.68 -13.66 17.16
C TYR A 109 -5.29 -15.01 16.78
N LYS A 110 -4.48 -16.05 16.55
CA LYS A 110 -4.96 -17.44 16.52
C LYS A 110 -5.36 -17.93 17.92
N GLU A 111 -4.77 -17.41 18.99
CA GLU A 111 -5.08 -17.76 20.39
C GLU A 111 -6.30 -17.00 20.95
N LEU A 112 -6.66 -15.86 20.36
CA LEU A 112 -7.84 -15.08 20.73
C LEU A 112 -9.14 -15.91 20.65
N ARG A 113 -10.07 -15.71 21.57
CA ARG A 113 -11.38 -16.37 21.59
C ARG A 113 -12.48 -15.36 21.85
N THR A 114 -13.58 -15.46 21.11
CA THR A 114 -14.78 -14.64 21.30
C THR A 114 -15.98 -15.50 21.71
N THR A 115 -16.95 -14.87 22.37
CA THR A 115 -18.21 -15.47 22.80
C THR A 115 -19.44 -14.77 22.23
N LYS A 116 -19.30 -13.51 21.78
CA LYS A 116 -20.40 -12.71 21.20
C LYS A 116 -20.44 -12.76 19.68
N THR A 117 -19.33 -13.12 19.05
CA THR A 117 -19.24 -13.38 17.60
C THR A 117 -18.63 -14.77 17.35
N LYS A 118 -19.08 -15.40 16.26
CA LYS A 118 -18.52 -16.68 15.78
C LYS A 118 -17.27 -16.48 14.92
N LEU A 119 -17.01 -15.27 14.45
CA LEU A 119 -15.93 -15.00 13.50
C LEU A 119 -14.55 -15.34 14.11
N ALA A 120 -14.38 -15.14 15.41
CA ALA A 120 -13.16 -15.46 16.14
C ALA A 120 -13.37 -16.43 17.32
N GLU A 121 -14.44 -17.25 17.30
CA GLU A 121 -14.72 -18.21 18.39
C GLU A 121 -13.60 -19.25 18.56
N ASP A 122 -12.87 -19.55 17.48
CA ASP A 122 -11.73 -20.47 17.43
C ASP A 122 -10.40 -19.78 17.08
N GLY A 123 -10.33 -18.46 17.19
CA GLY A 123 -9.21 -17.65 16.69
C GLY A 123 -9.64 -16.71 15.56
N ALA A 124 -9.09 -15.50 15.57
CA ALA A 124 -9.30 -14.50 14.51
C ALA A 124 -8.56 -14.85 13.22
N TYR A 125 -7.52 -15.69 13.30
CA TYR A 125 -6.76 -16.16 12.15
C TYR A 125 -6.89 -17.68 11.97
N TYR A 126 -7.25 -18.09 10.76
CA TYR A 126 -7.30 -19.48 10.33
C TYR A 126 -6.52 -19.62 9.02
N LYS A 127 -5.74 -20.71 8.88
CA LYS A 127 -4.80 -20.88 7.74
C LYS A 127 -3.86 -19.67 7.52
N GLU A 128 -3.49 -18.99 8.61
CA GLU A 128 -2.67 -17.76 8.66
C GLU A 128 -3.31 -16.51 8.03
N PHE A 129 -4.62 -16.49 7.82
CA PHE A 129 -5.36 -15.33 7.29
C PHE A 129 -6.56 -15.03 8.16
N ILE A 130 -7.06 -13.79 8.13
CA ILE A 130 -8.25 -13.41 8.91
C ILE A 130 -9.41 -14.34 8.57
N THR A 131 -10.21 -14.73 9.55
CA THR A 131 -11.32 -15.67 9.37
C THR A 131 -12.36 -15.12 8.41
N GLN A 132 -12.97 -13.98 8.76
CA GLN A 132 -13.85 -13.19 7.91
C GLN A 132 -13.77 -11.72 8.36
N SER A 133 -13.44 -10.80 7.46
CA SER A 133 -13.45 -9.34 7.68
C SER A 133 -13.71 -8.62 6.35
N ASP A 134 -13.92 -7.31 6.38
CA ASP A 134 -13.95 -6.51 5.16
C ASP A 134 -12.54 -6.09 4.72
N TRP A 135 -12.43 -5.71 3.44
CA TRP A 135 -11.16 -5.35 2.81
C TRP A 135 -10.67 -3.93 3.11
N PHE A 136 -11.46 -3.08 3.78
CA PHE A 136 -10.93 -1.86 4.37
C PHE A 136 -9.91 -2.26 5.45
N HIS A 137 -10.38 -2.85 6.54
CA HIS A 137 -9.56 -3.31 7.67
C HIS A 137 -8.51 -4.35 7.26
N THR A 138 -8.89 -5.37 6.48
CA THR A 138 -7.93 -6.38 6.01
C THR A 138 -6.83 -5.74 5.16
N GLY A 139 -7.17 -4.76 4.31
CA GLY A 139 -6.20 -4.03 3.50
C GLY A 139 -5.22 -3.21 4.35
N GLU A 140 -5.72 -2.53 5.38
CA GLU A 140 -4.93 -1.69 6.30
C GLU A 140 -3.89 -2.51 7.07
N GLY A 141 -4.31 -3.64 7.66
CA GLY A 141 -3.40 -4.57 8.35
C GLY A 141 -2.39 -5.26 7.43
N MET A 142 -2.69 -5.40 6.13
CA MET A 142 -1.80 -6.08 5.18
C MET A 142 -0.76 -5.19 4.51
N ARG A 143 -0.74 -3.87 4.78
CA ARG A 143 0.17 -2.92 4.10
C ARG A 143 1.63 -3.35 4.06
N ALA A 144 2.21 -3.69 5.22
CA ALA A 144 3.59 -4.14 5.28
C ALA A 144 3.77 -5.52 4.61
N PHE A 145 2.79 -6.41 4.73
CA PHE A 145 2.82 -7.74 4.13
C PHE A 145 2.81 -7.70 2.60
N MET A 146 2.00 -6.82 2.00
CA MET A 146 1.92 -6.63 0.55
C MET A 146 3.25 -6.16 -0.07
N PHE A 147 4.12 -5.53 0.73
CA PHE A 147 5.46 -5.09 0.32
C PHE A 147 6.58 -6.03 0.74
N LEU A 148 6.27 -7.15 1.43
CA LEU A 148 7.31 -8.12 1.83
C LEU A 148 8.00 -8.76 0.61
N GLY A 149 7.30 -8.89 -0.52
CA GLY A 149 7.89 -9.36 -1.77
C GLY A 149 8.95 -8.40 -2.33
N LEU A 150 8.83 -7.09 -2.07
CA LEU A 150 9.88 -6.12 -2.39
C LEU A 150 11.12 -6.39 -1.53
N ALA A 151 10.94 -6.72 -0.25
CA ALA A 151 12.03 -6.95 0.68
C ALA A 151 12.78 -8.27 0.45
N ASP A 152 12.05 -9.39 0.32
CA ASP A 152 12.62 -10.72 0.16
C ASP A 152 11.72 -11.62 -0.70
N PRO A 153 11.89 -11.61 -2.03
CA PRO A 153 11.08 -12.42 -2.94
C PRO A 153 11.39 -13.92 -2.89
N HIS A 154 12.48 -14.32 -2.22
CA HIS A 154 12.91 -15.72 -2.12
C HIS A 154 12.33 -16.42 -0.88
N ASP A 155 11.68 -15.68 0.01
CA ASP A 155 11.04 -16.24 1.20
C ASP A 155 9.95 -17.25 0.82
N GLU A 156 10.23 -18.54 1.04
CA GLU A 156 9.30 -19.63 0.70
C GLU A 156 7.99 -19.56 1.47
N ARG A 157 8.01 -19.06 2.72
CA ARG A 157 6.79 -18.89 3.53
C ARG A 157 5.93 -17.79 2.94
N LEU A 158 6.53 -16.67 2.53
CA LEU A 158 5.83 -15.61 1.81
C LEU A 158 5.18 -16.16 0.53
N ARG A 159 5.93 -16.90 -0.29
CA ARG A 159 5.41 -17.47 -1.54
C ARG A 159 4.24 -18.41 -1.27
N ALA A 160 4.36 -19.29 -0.27
CA ALA A 160 3.28 -20.19 0.13
C ALA A 160 2.04 -19.44 0.65
N ARG A 161 2.23 -18.40 1.48
CA ARG A 161 1.16 -17.53 1.98
C ARG A 161 0.47 -16.79 0.85
N MET A 162 1.20 -16.11 -0.04
CA MET A 162 0.61 -15.38 -1.17
C MET A 162 -0.21 -16.29 -2.08
N LYS A 163 0.29 -17.50 -2.40
CA LYS A 163 -0.46 -18.49 -3.18
C LYS A 163 -1.75 -18.91 -2.49
N ARG A 164 -1.68 -19.23 -1.19
CA ARG A 164 -2.85 -19.66 -0.40
C ARG A 164 -3.87 -18.55 -0.22
N PHE A 165 -3.41 -17.34 0.11
CA PHE A 165 -4.28 -16.19 0.35
C PHE A 165 -4.98 -15.76 -0.94
N ALA A 166 -4.27 -15.72 -2.08
CA ALA A 166 -4.92 -15.55 -3.37
C ALA A 166 -5.93 -16.66 -3.67
N GLY A 167 -5.60 -17.91 -3.31
CA GLY A 167 -6.50 -19.06 -3.45
C GLY A 167 -7.85 -18.91 -2.73
N PHE A 168 -7.90 -18.22 -1.58
CA PHE A 168 -9.16 -17.90 -0.89
C PHE A 168 -10.09 -17.01 -1.73
N TYR A 169 -9.55 -16.18 -2.61
CA TYR A 169 -10.30 -15.26 -3.47
C TYR A 169 -10.43 -15.76 -4.91
N MET A 170 -9.73 -16.84 -5.26
CA MET A 170 -9.79 -17.48 -6.58
C MET A 170 -10.65 -18.75 -6.57
N ASN A 171 -11.36 -19.01 -5.47
CA ASN A 171 -12.17 -20.22 -5.27
C ASN A 171 -11.33 -21.53 -5.36
N GLU A 172 -10.06 -21.49 -4.90
CA GLU A 172 -9.16 -22.65 -4.90
C GLU A 172 -9.20 -23.42 -3.57
N ASP A 173 -9.68 -22.81 -2.48
CA ASP A 173 -9.89 -23.46 -1.19
C ASP A 173 -11.39 -23.74 -0.98
N PRO A 174 -11.80 -25.02 -0.84
CA PRO A 174 -13.21 -25.39 -0.70
C PRO A 174 -13.86 -24.92 0.63
N GLU A 175 -13.06 -24.61 1.66
CA GLU A 175 -13.56 -24.03 2.92
C GLU A 175 -13.74 -22.51 2.85
N ALA A 176 -13.14 -21.86 1.84
CA ALA A 176 -13.24 -20.43 1.62
C ALA A 176 -13.77 -20.10 0.22
N PRO A 177 -15.02 -20.47 -0.12
CA PRO A 177 -15.59 -20.21 -1.43
C PRO A 177 -16.00 -18.73 -1.54
N ASN A 178 -15.06 -17.78 -1.46
CA ASN A 178 -15.37 -16.35 -1.49
C ASN A 178 -15.82 -15.87 -2.88
N TYR A 179 -15.31 -16.49 -3.94
CA TYR A 179 -15.47 -16.05 -5.32
C TYR A 179 -16.45 -16.92 -6.10
N ASP A 180 -17.29 -16.26 -6.90
CA ASP A 180 -18.13 -16.89 -7.90
C ASP A 180 -17.53 -16.65 -9.31
N PRO A 181 -17.01 -17.68 -9.98
CA PRO A 181 -16.41 -17.54 -11.31
C PRO A 181 -17.44 -17.31 -12.43
N VAL A 182 -18.73 -17.61 -12.22
CA VAL A 182 -19.78 -17.41 -13.23
C VAL A 182 -20.08 -15.93 -13.36
N HIS A 183 -20.39 -15.28 -12.24
CA HIS A 183 -20.66 -13.85 -12.22
C HIS A 183 -19.41 -13.01 -12.02
N LYS A 184 -18.25 -13.59 -11.72
CA LYS A 184 -16.99 -12.88 -11.49
C LYS A 184 -17.13 -11.86 -10.36
N ILE A 185 -17.62 -12.35 -9.22
CA ILE A 185 -17.85 -11.54 -8.02
C ILE A 185 -17.24 -12.21 -6.78
N ILE A 186 -16.79 -11.39 -5.85
CA ILE A 186 -16.58 -11.81 -4.47
C ILE A 186 -17.92 -11.68 -3.75
N LYS A 187 -18.43 -12.76 -3.17
CA LYS A 187 -19.87 -12.90 -2.81
C LYS A 187 -20.34 -12.08 -1.61
N SER A 188 -19.43 -11.42 -0.90
CA SER A 188 -19.72 -10.64 0.30
C SER A 188 -18.67 -9.55 0.49
N ILE A 189 -19.00 -8.49 1.22
CA ILE A 189 -18.02 -7.57 1.79
C ILE A 189 -17.22 -8.23 2.92
N TRP A 190 -17.83 -9.17 3.64
CA TRP A 190 -17.21 -9.94 4.72
C TRP A 190 -16.67 -11.26 4.18
N THR A 191 -15.35 -11.36 4.07
CA THR A 191 -14.66 -12.51 3.44
C THR A 191 -13.38 -12.87 4.16
N GLY A 192 -12.86 -14.07 3.90
CA GLY A 192 -11.58 -14.48 4.46
C GLY A 192 -11.35 -15.98 4.34
N SER A 193 -10.53 -16.52 5.24
CA SER A 193 -10.16 -17.94 5.26
C SER A 193 -11.31 -18.90 5.64
N LYS A 194 -12.43 -18.38 6.14
CA LYS A 194 -13.68 -19.14 6.40
C LYS A 194 -14.80 -18.84 5.40
N GLY A 195 -14.48 -18.19 4.28
CA GLY A 195 -15.44 -17.90 3.21
C GLY A 195 -16.31 -16.66 3.44
N PRO A 196 -17.32 -16.44 2.58
CA PRO A 196 -18.12 -15.22 2.57
C PRO A 196 -19.27 -15.26 3.59
N MET A 197 -19.59 -14.12 4.20
CA MET A 197 -20.79 -13.98 5.03
C MET A 197 -22.03 -13.72 4.18
N LEU A 198 -22.87 -14.75 4.00
CA LEU A 198 -24.09 -14.68 3.18
C LEU A 198 -25.37 -14.40 3.97
N HIS A 199 -25.22 -13.73 5.11
CA HIS A 199 -26.31 -13.27 5.97
C HIS A 199 -25.95 -11.91 6.55
N LYS A 200 -26.88 -11.25 7.22
CA LYS A 200 -26.59 -9.98 7.89
C LYS A 200 -25.58 -10.18 9.02
N ALA A 201 -24.57 -9.33 9.08
CA ALA A 201 -23.69 -9.22 10.24
C ALA A 201 -24.48 -8.78 11.47
N THR A 202 -23.88 -8.99 12.63
CA THR A 202 -24.31 -8.46 13.92
C THR A 202 -23.38 -7.32 14.33
N THR A 203 -23.82 -6.47 15.27
CA THR A 203 -22.93 -5.45 15.85
C THR A 203 -21.70 -6.07 16.50
N TYR A 204 -21.81 -7.27 17.07
CA TYR A 204 -20.68 -7.99 17.67
C TYR A 204 -19.66 -8.50 16.65
N ASP A 205 -20.06 -8.73 15.40
CA ASP A 205 -19.12 -9.09 14.33
C ASP A 205 -18.18 -7.92 14.02
N TRP A 206 -18.66 -6.68 14.17
CA TRP A 206 -17.86 -5.46 14.03
C TRP A 206 -17.14 -5.04 15.31
N VAL A 207 -17.78 -5.14 16.48
CA VAL A 207 -17.23 -4.59 17.73
C VAL A 207 -16.44 -5.61 18.55
N GLY A 208 -16.77 -6.89 18.44
CA GLY A 208 -16.22 -7.95 19.29
C GLY A 208 -16.76 -7.95 20.71
N ASP A 209 -16.20 -8.82 21.56
CA ASP A 209 -16.60 -9.00 22.96
C ASP A 209 -16.21 -7.79 23.84
N PRO A 210 -16.98 -7.46 24.90
CA PRO A 210 -16.57 -6.44 25.85
C PRO A 210 -15.34 -6.93 26.63
N THR A 211 -14.36 -6.04 26.77
CA THR A 211 -13.09 -6.32 27.49
C THR A 211 -13.03 -5.51 28.79
N PRO A 212 -12.94 -6.15 29.97
CA PRO A 212 -12.76 -5.44 31.22
C PRO A 212 -11.44 -4.66 31.22
N GLY A 213 -11.49 -3.37 31.55
CA GLY A 213 -10.30 -2.54 31.62
C GLY A 213 -10.62 -1.07 31.37
N SER A 214 -9.60 -0.23 31.50
CA SER A 214 -9.66 1.16 31.08
C SER A 214 -8.59 1.41 30.02
N PHE A 215 -9.00 1.95 28.89
CA PHE A 215 -8.17 2.08 27.70
C PHE A 215 -8.30 3.48 27.10
N HIS A 216 -7.31 3.85 26.30
CA HIS A 216 -7.46 4.94 25.36
C HIS A 216 -8.24 4.43 24.14
N LEU A 217 -9.31 5.12 23.76
CA LEU A 217 -10.17 4.73 22.64
C LEU A 217 -9.97 5.75 21.53
N LEU A 218 -9.27 5.38 20.45
CA LEU A 218 -8.92 6.33 19.38
C LEU A 218 -10.15 6.94 18.72
N HIS A 219 -11.20 6.14 18.54
CA HIS A 219 -12.48 6.53 17.93
C HIS A 219 -13.44 7.26 18.90
N GLY A 220 -13.14 7.23 20.19
CA GLY A 220 -13.93 7.92 21.20
C GLY A 220 -13.59 9.42 21.33
N PRO A 221 -14.47 10.23 21.95
CA PRO A 221 -14.30 11.68 22.09
C PRO A 221 -13.10 12.09 22.97
N LYS A 222 -12.44 11.13 23.63
CA LYS A 222 -11.25 11.34 24.45
C LYS A 222 -9.96 10.91 23.75
N GLY A 223 -10.03 10.17 22.65
CA GLY A 223 -8.89 9.68 21.89
C GLY A 223 -7.79 9.08 22.78
N ARG A 224 -6.54 9.44 22.48
CA ARG A 224 -5.34 9.11 23.28
C ARG A 224 -5.18 9.95 24.56
N GLY A 225 -6.08 10.87 24.87
CA GLY A 225 -5.90 11.83 25.95
C GLY A 225 -6.35 11.36 27.35
N LYS A 226 -7.20 10.33 27.44
CA LYS A 226 -7.70 9.82 28.72
C LYS A 226 -8.08 8.35 28.65
N LEU A 227 -7.80 7.61 29.73
CA LEU A 227 -8.33 6.26 29.92
C LEU A 227 -9.85 6.30 30.17
N VAL A 228 -10.56 5.42 29.49
CA VAL A 228 -12.01 5.23 29.58
C VAL A 228 -12.27 3.77 29.93
N ASN A 229 -13.10 3.53 30.95
CA ASN A 229 -13.55 2.18 31.24
C ASN A 229 -14.39 1.66 30.06
N LEU A 230 -13.92 0.62 29.37
CA LEU A 230 -14.56 0.16 28.11
C LEU A 230 -16.01 -0.24 28.34
N ASN A 231 -16.29 -1.01 29.41
CA ASN A 231 -17.64 -1.46 29.74
C ASN A 231 -18.62 -0.30 29.97
N SER A 232 -18.14 0.86 30.44
CA SER A 232 -18.99 2.04 30.64
C SER A 232 -19.43 2.73 29.33
N VAL A 233 -18.75 2.44 28.22
CA VAL A 233 -19.03 3.03 26.90
C VAL A 233 -19.32 1.98 25.82
N TYR A 234 -19.33 0.69 26.16
CA TYR A 234 -19.48 -0.40 25.21
C TYR A 234 -20.79 -0.34 24.42
N ASP A 235 -21.90 0.09 25.04
CA ASP A 235 -23.17 0.31 24.34
C ASP A 235 -23.06 1.36 23.22
N LYS A 236 -22.17 2.35 23.37
CA LYS A 236 -21.91 3.35 22.33
C LYS A 236 -21.14 2.77 21.15
N MET A 237 -20.19 1.87 21.42
CA MET A 237 -19.47 1.13 20.37
C MET A 237 -20.44 0.23 19.60
N LEU A 238 -21.36 -0.46 20.29
CA LEU A 238 -22.41 -1.23 19.62
C LEU A 238 -23.35 -0.34 18.79
N ALA A 239 -23.69 0.85 19.30
CA ALA A 239 -24.52 1.81 18.59
C ALA A 239 -23.84 2.38 17.34
N HIS A 240 -22.51 2.55 17.34
CA HIS A 240 -21.74 2.88 16.15
C HIS A 240 -21.97 1.85 15.04
N CYS A 241 -21.86 0.56 15.34
CA CYS A 241 -21.99 -0.51 14.34
C CYS A 241 -23.43 -0.94 14.05
N ALA A 242 -24.46 -0.32 14.65
CA ALA A 242 -25.85 -0.75 14.56
C ALA A 242 -26.42 -0.79 13.14
N GLU A 243 -25.77 -0.09 12.21
CA GLU A 243 -26.19 0.09 10.83
C GLU A 243 -25.29 -0.61 9.79
N TYR A 244 -24.23 -1.29 10.23
CA TYR A 244 -23.23 -1.96 9.38
C TYR A 244 -23.59 -3.41 9.00
N LEU A 245 -24.86 -3.76 9.08
CA LEU A 245 -25.26 -5.17 9.15
C LEU A 245 -25.35 -5.84 7.77
N ASP A 246 -25.30 -5.09 6.68
CA ASP A 246 -25.47 -5.66 5.36
C ASP A 246 -24.14 -6.20 4.81
N SER A 247 -24.12 -7.49 4.49
CA SER A 247 -22.89 -8.21 4.13
C SER A 247 -22.90 -8.82 2.72
N VAL A 248 -24.07 -9.08 2.14
CA VAL A 248 -24.21 -9.90 0.92
C VAL A 248 -23.90 -9.08 -0.33
N GLY A 249 -23.24 -9.72 -1.30
CA GLY A 249 -22.87 -9.14 -2.58
C GLY A 249 -21.45 -8.59 -2.61
N ASP A 250 -20.95 -8.36 -3.81
CA ASP A 250 -19.63 -7.79 -4.02
C ASP A 250 -19.62 -6.30 -3.69
N HIS A 251 -18.48 -5.83 -3.20
CA HIS A 251 -18.25 -4.46 -2.81
C HIS A 251 -16.92 -3.97 -3.40
N PRO A 252 -16.78 -2.71 -3.84
CA PRO A 252 -15.53 -2.20 -4.42
C PRO A 252 -14.34 -2.27 -3.46
N LEU A 253 -14.56 -2.43 -2.14
CA LEU A 253 -13.50 -2.76 -1.18
C LEU A 253 -12.77 -4.06 -1.55
N ASN A 254 -13.49 -5.07 -2.02
CA ASN A 254 -12.93 -6.37 -2.39
C ASN A 254 -11.92 -6.28 -3.55
N LEU A 255 -11.89 -5.18 -4.32
CA LEU A 255 -10.87 -4.94 -5.32
C LEU A 255 -9.45 -4.86 -4.71
N ALA A 256 -9.32 -4.51 -3.43
CA ALA A 256 -8.04 -4.55 -2.70
C ALA A 256 -7.44 -5.97 -2.65
N SER A 257 -8.27 -7.02 -2.65
CA SER A 257 -7.83 -8.43 -2.63
C SER A 257 -6.95 -8.81 -3.81
N THR A 258 -7.06 -8.08 -4.93
CA THR A 258 -6.25 -8.31 -6.12
C THR A 258 -4.76 -8.13 -5.87
N GLY A 259 -4.37 -7.41 -4.83
CA GLY A 259 -2.98 -7.30 -4.38
C GLY A 259 -2.36 -8.65 -4.00
N LEU A 260 -3.16 -9.60 -3.50
CA LEU A 260 -2.72 -10.97 -3.18
C LEU A 260 -2.33 -11.72 -4.46
N ALA A 261 -3.22 -11.75 -5.45
CA ALA A 261 -2.99 -12.43 -6.72
C ALA A 261 -1.88 -11.72 -7.53
N MET A 262 -1.81 -10.38 -7.50
CA MET A 262 -0.70 -9.65 -8.11
C MET A 262 0.65 -10.06 -7.51
N ASN A 263 0.78 -10.09 -6.18
CA ASN A 263 2.01 -10.55 -5.53
C ASN A 263 2.31 -12.02 -5.85
N ALA A 264 1.31 -12.90 -5.80
CA ALA A 264 1.46 -14.31 -6.15
C ALA A 264 1.97 -14.47 -7.60
N TYR A 265 1.43 -13.71 -8.55
CA TYR A 265 1.92 -13.67 -9.93
C TYR A 265 3.39 -13.25 -9.99
N MET A 266 3.75 -12.12 -9.40
CA MET A 266 5.11 -11.56 -9.48
C MET A 266 6.17 -12.45 -8.79
N LEU A 267 5.78 -13.22 -7.77
CA LEU A 267 6.63 -14.16 -7.03
C LEU A 267 6.79 -15.54 -7.72
N THR A 268 5.83 -15.94 -8.56
CA THR A 268 5.76 -17.31 -9.09
C THR A 268 5.84 -17.38 -10.62
N GLY A 269 5.38 -16.35 -11.32
CA GLY A 269 5.16 -16.35 -12.76
C GLY A 269 3.92 -17.13 -13.22
N GLU A 270 3.11 -17.69 -12.31
CA GLU A 270 1.95 -18.49 -12.66
C GLU A 270 0.82 -17.60 -13.23
N LYS A 271 0.54 -17.75 -14.53
CA LYS A 271 -0.38 -16.89 -15.30
C LYS A 271 -1.81 -16.81 -14.72
N LYS A 272 -2.27 -17.86 -14.04
CA LYS A 272 -3.63 -17.92 -13.43
C LYS A 272 -3.92 -16.72 -12.51
N TYR A 273 -2.91 -16.25 -11.78
CA TYR A 273 -3.07 -15.13 -10.85
C TYR A 273 -3.30 -13.81 -11.60
N LYS A 274 -2.49 -13.55 -12.63
CA LYS A 274 -2.65 -12.38 -13.51
C LYS A 274 -3.99 -12.42 -14.25
N ASP A 275 -4.35 -13.57 -14.80
CA ASP A 275 -5.59 -13.74 -15.54
C ASP A 275 -6.81 -13.46 -14.67
N TRP A 276 -6.81 -13.97 -13.43
CA TRP A 276 -7.89 -13.71 -12.48
C TRP A 276 -8.02 -12.24 -12.12
N VAL A 277 -6.91 -11.52 -11.86
CA VAL A 277 -6.94 -10.07 -11.61
C VAL A 277 -7.58 -9.32 -12.79
N LEU A 278 -7.12 -9.60 -14.01
CA LEU A 278 -7.62 -8.91 -15.20
C LEU A 278 -9.08 -9.25 -15.49
N GLU A 279 -9.50 -10.49 -15.24
CA GLU A 279 -10.90 -10.90 -15.37
C GLU A 279 -11.80 -10.21 -14.34
N TYR A 280 -11.43 -10.28 -13.06
CA TYR A 280 -12.23 -9.75 -11.96
C TYR A 280 -12.35 -8.23 -12.01
N VAL A 281 -11.23 -7.53 -12.16
CA VAL A 281 -11.22 -6.06 -12.29
C VAL A 281 -11.85 -5.64 -13.62
N GLY A 282 -11.69 -6.42 -14.69
CA GLY A 282 -12.37 -6.21 -15.96
C GLY A 282 -13.89 -6.28 -15.85
N ALA A 283 -14.43 -7.17 -15.02
CA ALA A 283 -15.87 -7.24 -14.75
C ALA A 283 -16.36 -6.00 -13.97
N TRP A 284 -15.58 -5.53 -12.99
CA TRP A 284 -15.84 -4.26 -12.30
C TRP A 284 -15.81 -3.04 -13.23
N LYS A 285 -14.84 -3.00 -14.16
CA LYS A 285 -14.79 -1.99 -15.22
C LYS A 285 -16.08 -1.97 -16.05
N GLN A 286 -16.51 -3.13 -16.55
CA GLN A 286 -17.72 -3.24 -17.39
C GLN A 286 -18.98 -2.79 -16.64
N ARG A 287 -19.12 -3.18 -15.37
CA ARG A 287 -20.25 -2.76 -14.52
C ARG A 287 -20.23 -1.26 -14.24
N THR A 288 -19.06 -0.69 -14.01
CA THR A 288 -18.89 0.75 -13.81
C THR A 288 -19.26 1.52 -15.08
N ASP A 289 -18.80 1.06 -16.25
CA ASP A 289 -19.14 1.64 -17.54
C ASP A 289 -20.65 1.58 -17.79
N ALA A 290 -21.30 0.43 -17.50
CA ALA A 290 -22.75 0.26 -17.59
C ALA A 290 -23.53 1.12 -16.58
N ASN A 291 -22.91 1.49 -15.45
CA ASN A 291 -23.47 2.36 -14.42
C ASN A 291 -23.10 3.84 -14.63
N GLY A 292 -22.95 4.27 -15.89
CA GLY A 292 -22.67 5.67 -16.25
C GLY A 292 -21.29 6.17 -15.82
N GLY A 293 -20.37 5.26 -15.52
CA GLY A 293 -19.03 5.59 -15.01
C GLY A 293 -18.97 5.80 -13.49
N ASN A 294 -20.04 5.51 -12.75
CA ASN A 294 -20.01 5.48 -11.28
C ASN A 294 -19.76 4.06 -10.79
N ILE A 295 -18.78 3.88 -9.92
CA ILE A 295 -18.43 2.58 -9.35
C ILE A 295 -19.56 2.15 -8.40
N PRO A 296 -20.27 1.04 -8.67
CA PRO A 296 -21.33 0.57 -7.79
C PRO A 296 -20.75 0.10 -6.44
N THR A 297 -21.51 0.24 -5.34
CA THR A 297 -21.14 -0.24 -4.00
C THR A 297 -21.85 -1.53 -3.60
N ASN A 298 -22.66 -2.09 -4.49
CA ASN A 298 -23.16 -3.45 -4.36
C ASN A 298 -23.26 -4.10 -5.73
N ILE A 299 -22.72 -5.29 -5.89
CA ILE A 299 -23.06 -6.21 -6.97
C ILE A 299 -23.75 -7.42 -6.34
N GLY A 300 -25.00 -7.69 -6.70
CA GLY A 300 -25.72 -8.81 -6.12
C GLY A 300 -25.13 -10.16 -6.54
N LEU A 301 -25.59 -11.23 -5.89
CA LEU A 301 -25.17 -12.60 -6.22
C LEU A 301 -25.53 -13.04 -7.66
N ASN A 302 -26.41 -12.28 -8.32
CA ASN A 302 -26.76 -12.42 -9.73
C ASN A 302 -25.84 -11.63 -10.69
N GLY A 303 -24.76 -11.03 -10.18
CA GLY A 303 -23.80 -10.24 -10.95
C GLY A 303 -24.27 -8.84 -11.36
N GLN A 304 -25.45 -8.39 -10.91
CA GLN A 304 -26.04 -7.09 -11.29
C GLN A 304 -25.75 -5.99 -10.25
N PRO A 305 -25.42 -4.75 -10.69
CA PRO A 305 -25.31 -3.61 -9.80
C PRO A 305 -26.59 -3.38 -8.97
N GLY A 306 -26.42 -3.26 -7.65
CA GLY A 306 -27.51 -3.07 -6.69
C GLY A 306 -28.44 -4.27 -6.54
N GLY A 307 -28.01 -5.48 -6.94
CA GLY A 307 -28.86 -6.67 -6.94
C GLY A 307 -29.48 -6.99 -5.57
N GLU A 308 -28.77 -6.74 -4.47
CA GLU A 308 -29.29 -6.93 -3.11
C GLU A 308 -30.22 -5.79 -2.64
N TYR A 309 -30.35 -4.72 -3.43
CA TYR A 309 -31.07 -3.49 -3.09
C TYR A 309 -32.09 -3.05 -4.15
N GLY A 310 -32.55 -3.99 -4.98
CA GLY A 310 -33.55 -3.72 -6.02
C GLY A 310 -33.04 -2.80 -7.13
N GLY A 311 -31.76 -2.92 -7.51
CA GLY A 311 -31.10 -2.13 -8.55
C GLY A 311 -30.45 -0.84 -8.05
N ARG A 312 -30.54 -0.53 -6.75
CA ARG A 312 -29.88 0.65 -6.15
C ARG A 312 -28.40 0.38 -5.94
N TRP A 313 -27.61 0.65 -6.97
CA TRP A 313 -26.16 0.42 -7.02
C TRP A 313 -25.35 1.10 -5.91
N TYR A 314 -25.90 2.15 -5.29
CA TYR A 314 -25.22 3.05 -4.36
C TYR A 314 -25.40 2.66 -2.86
N LYS A 315 -26.16 1.60 -2.60
CA LYS A 315 -26.41 1.04 -1.26
C LYS A 315 -25.29 0.11 -0.80
N GLY A 316 -25.40 -0.41 0.42
CA GLY A 316 -24.42 -1.26 1.07
C GLY A 316 -23.69 -0.58 2.23
N THR A 317 -23.19 -1.40 3.15
CA THR A 317 -22.22 -0.97 4.17
C THR A 317 -21.03 -0.30 3.48
N TYR A 318 -20.60 0.87 3.97
CA TYR A 318 -19.60 1.74 3.35
C TYR A 318 -19.88 2.25 1.93
N GLY A 319 -21.09 2.05 1.42
CA GLY A 319 -21.49 2.53 0.10
C GLY A 319 -21.70 4.04 0.02
N TRP A 320 -22.07 4.51 -1.17
CA TRP A 320 -22.29 5.94 -1.45
C TRP A 320 -23.39 6.59 -0.58
N ASN A 321 -24.36 5.80 -0.10
CA ASN A 321 -25.40 6.28 0.81
C ASN A 321 -25.16 5.89 2.27
N PHE A 322 -23.95 5.44 2.64
CA PHE A 322 -23.64 5.00 4.00
C PHE A 322 -23.48 6.17 4.97
N THR A 323 -24.62 6.85 5.19
CA THR A 323 -24.86 7.89 6.16
C THR A 323 -25.63 7.26 7.30
N ILE A 324 -25.01 7.27 8.48
CA ILE A 324 -25.46 6.55 9.66
C ILE A 324 -25.42 7.44 10.90
N TYR A 325 -26.11 7.05 11.95
CA TYR A 325 -25.86 7.61 13.28
C TYR A 325 -24.68 6.90 13.95
N ASP A 326 -23.69 7.68 14.38
CA ASP A 326 -22.49 7.18 15.05
C ASP A 326 -22.61 7.38 16.56
N GLY A 327 -22.77 6.27 17.29
CA GLY A 327 -22.99 6.29 18.74
C GLY A 327 -21.77 6.71 19.58
N GLU A 328 -20.54 6.62 19.05
CA GLU A 328 -19.34 7.00 19.80
C GLU A 328 -19.20 8.53 19.89
N ILE A 329 -19.61 9.23 18.83
CA ILE A 329 -19.54 10.70 18.70
C ILE A 329 -20.91 11.39 18.76
N ASP A 330 -22.00 10.63 18.85
CA ASP A 330 -23.38 11.12 19.01
C ASP A 330 -23.80 12.09 17.88
N GLN A 331 -23.46 11.73 16.63
CA GLN A 331 -23.78 12.53 15.45
C GLN A 331 -23.98 11.68 14.20
N ILE A 332 -24.57 12.28 13.16
CA ILE A 332 -24.60 11.67 11.83
C ILE A 332 -23.18 11.65 11.26
N ALA A 333 -22.78 10.51 10.72
CA ALA A 333 -21.50 10.30 10.05
C ALA A 333 -21.71 9.82 8.61
N HIS A 334 -20.86 10.30 7.70
CA HIS A 334 -20.84 9.92 6.30
C HIS A 334 -19.60 9.06 6.04
N ARG A 335 -19.79 7.75 5.82
CA ARG A 335 -18.72 6.76 5.83
C ARG A 335 -18.62 6.03 4.50
N ASN A 336 -18.43 6.76 3.41
CA ASN A 336 -18.17 6.17 2.09
C ASN A 336 -16.68 5.82 1.94
N THR A 337 -16.38 4.57 1.58
CA THR A 337 -14.99 4.09 1.37
C THR A 337 -14.74 3.53 -0.03
N VAL A 338 -15.53 3.94 -1.03
CA VAL A 338 -15.47 3.42 -2.42
C VAL A 338 -14.05 3.41 -3.00
N GLU A 339 -13.22 4.40 -2.65
CA GLU A 339 -11.86 4.55 -3.18
C GLU A 339 -10.87 3.55 -2.60
N ALA A 340 -11.10 3.06 -1.37
CA ALA A 340 -10.11 2.32 -0.61
C ALA A 340 -9.73 0.99 -1.29
N GLY A 341 -10.69 0.27 -1.88
CA GLY A 341 -10.40 -0.92 -2.68
C GLY A 341 -10.30 -0.65 -4.18
N SER A 342 -11.06 0.31 -4.72
CA SER A 342 -11.11 0.52 -6.17
C SER A 342 -9.81 1.09 -6.73
N TRP A 343 -9.18 2.08 -6.08
CA TRP A 343 -7.91 2.63 -6.56
C TRP A 343 -6.78 1.60 -6.62
N PRO A 344 -6.46 0.85 -5.55
CA PRO A 344 -5.43 -0.17 -5.62
C PRO A 344 -5.81 -1.30 -6.60
N GLY A 345 -7.08 -1.72 -6.68
CA GLY A 345 -7.47 -2.79 -7.60
C GLY A 345 -7.35 -2.42 -9.08
N PHE A 346 -7.80 -1.22 -9.46
CA PHE A 346 -7.60 -0.70 -10.82
C PHE A 346 -6.12 -0.42 -11.11
N GLY A 347 -5.34 0.01 -10.12
CA GLY A 347 -3.88 0.14 -10.21
C GLY A 347 -3.17 -1.20 -10.46
N ASN A 348 -3.57 -2.25 -9.74
CA ASN A 348 -3.07 -3.61 -9.93
C ASN A 348 -3.34 -4.12 -11.35
N ALA A 349 -4.57 -3.94 -11.84
CA ALA A 349 -4.94 -4.33 -13.20
C ALA A 349 -4.20 -3.50 -14.25
N TYR A 350 -4.01 -2.20 -14.02
CA TYR A 350 -3.22 -1.33 -14.89
C TYR A 350 -1.77 -1.82 -15.03
N LEU A 351 -1.15 -2.18 -13.91
CA LEU A 351 0.21 -2.72 -13.89
C LEU A 351 0.31 -4.07 -14.63
N LEU A 352 -0.58 -5.01 -14.31
CA LEU A 352 -0.54 -6.36 -14.89
C LEU A 352 -0.99 -6.42 -16.36
N SER A 353 -1.81 -5.47 -16.81
CA SER A 353 -2.24 -5.35 -18.20
C SER A 353 -1.20 -4.69 -19.11
N LYS A 354 0.00 -4.41 -18.59
CA LYS A 354 1.04 -3.64 -19.30
C LYS A 354 0.56 -2.24 -19.67
N GLY A 355 -0.09 -1.59 -18.71
CA GLY A 355 -0.46 -0.19 -18.81
C GLY A 355 -1.69 0.06 -19.68
N ASP A 356 -2.68 -0.84 -19.69
CA ASP A 356 -3.94 -0.60 -20.41
C ASP A 356 -4.67 0.62 -19.81
N PRO A 357 -4.75 1.75 -20.53
CA PRO A 357 -5.36 2.97 -20.01
C PRO A 357 -6.84 2.79 -19.67
N GLY A 358 -7.50 1.75 -20.18
CA GLY A 358 -8.89 1.43 -19.86
C GLY A 358 -9.19 1.35 -18.36
N PHE A 359 -8.26 0.83 -17.55
CA PHE A 359 -8.43 0.75 -16.10
C PHE A 359 -8.35 2.13 -15.42
N ILE A 360 -7.42 2.97 -15.85
CA ILE A 360 -7.28 4.35 -15.32
C ILE A 360 -8.40 5.24 -15.84
N ASN A 361 -8.89 5.03 -17.05
CA ASN A 361 -10.02 5.75 -17.63
C ASN A 361 -11.30 5.56 -16.78
N THR A 362 -11.51 4.37 -16.20
CA THR A 362 -12.63 4.13 -15.28
C THR A 362 -12.54 5.01 -14.03
N LEU A 363 -11.37 5.09 -13.40
CA LEU A 363 -11.14 5.97 -12.25
C LEU A 363 -11.28 7.45 -12.62
N ARG A 364 -10.73 7.85 -13.77
CA ARG A 364 -10.87 9.22 -14.28
C ARG A 364 -12.34 9.59 -14.47
N LYS A 365 -13.12 8.70 -15.07
CA LYS A 365 -14.54 8.92 -15.31
C LYS A 365 -15.34 9.05 -14.01
N GLN A 366 -15.02 8.25 -12.99
CA GLN A 366 -15.62 8.39 -11.66
C GLN A 366 -15.37 9.78 -11.06
N ILE A 367 -14.12 10.29 -11.13
CA ILE A 367 -13.80 11.63 -10.63
C ILE A 367 -14.46 12.72 -11.48
N ASP A 368 -14.47 12.57 -12.81
CA ASP A 368 -15.17 13.50 -13.71
C ASP A 368 -16.66 13.62 -13.37
N ASN A 369 -17.31 12.49 -13.04
CA ASN A 369 -18.71 12.49 -12.62
C ASN A 369 -18.93 13.28 -11.32
N LEU A 370 -18.01 13.23 -10.35
CA LEU A 370 -18.07 14.07 -9.14
C LEU A 370 -17.86 15.55 -9.46
N TYR A 371 -16.88 15.88 -10.31
CA TYR A 371 -16.63 17.25 -10.76
C TYR A 371 -17.77 17.84 -11.59
N ALA A 372 -18.53 17.01 -12.31
CA ALA A 372 -19.74 17.45 -12.99
C ALA A 372 -20.83 17.94 -12.03
N GLN A 373 -20.79 17.51 -10.75
CA GLN A 373 -21.72 17.97 -9.71
C GLN A 373 -21.23 19.22 -8.97
N LYS A 374 -19.98 19.65 -9.20
CA LYS A 374 -19.29 20.72 -8.47
C LYS A 374 -20.19 21.94 -8.19
N LYS A 375 -20.12 22.44 -6.96
CA LYS A 375 -20.74 23.70 -6.54
C LYS A 375 -19.72 24.67 -5.96
N ILE A 376 -20.07 25.95 -5.96
CA ILE A 376 -19.33 26.99 -5.23
C ILE A 376 -20.19 27.41 -4.05
N VAL A 377 -19.68 27.27 -2.84
CA VAL A 377 -20.33 27.68 -1.60
C VAL A 377 -19.34 28.55 -0.84
N ASP A 378 -19.73 29.79 -0.52
CA ASP A 378 -18.87 30.78 0.15
C ASP A 378 -17.49 30.94 -0.50
N GLY A 379 -17.46 30.96 -1.84
CA GLY A 379 -16.25 31.10 -2.64
C GLY A 379 -15.36 29.84 -2.72
N LYS A 380 -15.74 28.75 -2.04
CA LYS A 380 -15.00 27.48 -2.07
C LYS A 380 -15.63 26.50 -3.04
N VAL A 381 -14.78 25.80 -3.79
CA VAL A 381 -15.21 24.67 -4.62
C VAL A 381 -15.55 23.50 -3.71
N MET A 382 -16.74 22.92 -3.91
CA MET A 382 -17.19 21.74 -3.19
C MET A 382 -17.62 20.63 -4.15
N LEU A 383 -17.27 19.40 -3.78
CA LEU A 383 -17.71 18.17 -4.45
C LEU A 383 -18.59 17.35 -3.50
N PRO A 384 -19.59 16.61 -4.01
CA PRO A 384 -20.35 15.70 -3.16
C PRO A 384 -19.47 14.49 -2.81
N SER A 385 -19.66 13.94 -1.62
CA SER A 385 -18.99 12.70 -1.20
C SER A 385 -19.96 11.54 -1.01
N MET A 386 -21.27 11.80 -1.11
CA MET A 386 -22.33 10.82 -0.93
C MET A 386 -23.37 10.91 -2.06
N TYR A 387 -24.03 9.79 -2.34
CA TYR A 387 -25.16 9.70 -3.26
C TYR A 387 -26.23 8.76 -2.71
N GLY A 388 -27.51 9.14 -2.81
CA GLY A 388 -28.65 8.38 -2.29
C GLY A 388 -29.60 9.27 -1.50
N ASP A 389 -30.27 8.73 -0.47
CA ASP A 389 -31.14 9.51 0.41
C ASP A 389 -30.35 10.25 1.50
N PRO A 390 -30.37 11.59 1.55
CA PRO A 390 -29.62 12.36 2.55
C PRO A 390 -30.05 12.08 3.99
N GLN A 391 -31.24 11.54 4.22
CA GLN A 391 -31.71 11.17 5.56
C GLN A 391 -30.94 9.97 6.14
N GLY A 392 -30.26 9.18 5.30
CA GLY A 392 -29.47 8.04 5.75
C GLY A 392 -29.69 6.79 4.91
N TYR A 393 -28.82 5.80 5.10
CA TYR A 393 -28.82 4.57 4.30
C TYR A 393 -30.12 3.75 4.43
N LYS A 394 -30.92 3.94 5.50
CA LYS A 394 -32.23 3.27 5.71
C LYS A 394 -33.34 3.81 4.79
N TYR A 395 -33.15 4.98 4.19
CA TYR A 395 -34.19 5.67 3.42
C TYR A 395 -33.93 5.58 1.91
N THR A 396 -34.99 5.63 1.10
CA THR A 396 -34.92 5.59 -0.37
C THR A 396 -36.00 6.47 -1.00
N GLY A 397 -36.36 7.58 -0.34
CA GLY A 397 -37.44 8.47 -0.77
C GLY A 397 -36.97 9.56 -1.74
N ARG A 398 -35.72 10.00 -1.66
CA ARG A 398 -35.13 11.02 -2.54
C ARG A 398 -33.67 10.68 -2.84
N GLU A 399 -33.34 10.38 -4.09
CA GLU A 399 -31.98 10.00 -4.47
C GLU A 399 -31.25 11.19 -5.11
N GLU A 400 -30.16 11.66 -4.49
CA GLU A 400 -29.37 12.78 -5.00
C GLU A 400 -27.91 12.74 -4.53
N TRP A 401 -27.08 13.61 -5.11
CA TRP A 401 -25.75 13.92 -4.60
C TRP A 401 -25.84 14.85 -3.39
N TYR A 402 -25.18 14.49 -2.28
CA TYR A 402 -25.19 15.26 -1.03
C TYR A 402 -23.86 15.18 -0.29
N HIS A 403 -23.81 15.79 0.90
CA HIS A 403 -22.61 15.94 1.72
C HIS A 403 -21.47 16.58 0.92
N TRP A 404 -21.64 17.87 0.65
CA TRP A 404 -20.71 18.70 -0.10
C TRP A 404 -19.49 19.01 0.78
N THR A 405 -18.30 18.69 0.30
CA THR A 405 -17.04 18.87 1.05
C THR A 405 -16.00 19.59 0.19
N THR A 406 -14.97 20.12 0.84
CA THR A 406 -13.79 20.68 0.16
C THR A 406 -12.77 19.61 -0.24
N ASN A 407 -13.09 18.32 -0.11
CA ASN A 407 -12.23 17.27 -0.61
C ASN A 407 -12.30 17.25 -2.15
N LEU A 408 -11.24 17.73 -2.79
CA LEU A 408 -11.12 17.79 -4.25
C LEU A 408 -10.50 16.51 -4.84
N HIS A 409 -10.32 15.46 -4.02
CA HIS A 409 -9.71 14.19 -4.44
C HIS A 409 -8.30 14.35 -5.03
N ILE A 410 -7.54 15.33 -4.54
CA ILE A 410 -6.18 15.63 -5.02
C ILE A 410 -5.25 14.40 -4.96
N PRO A 411 -5.23 13.58 -3.89
CA PRO A 411 -4.44 12.35 -3.88
C PRO A 411 -4.77 11.42 -5.04
N ARG A 412 -6.05 11.21 -5.33
CA ARG A 412 -6.54 10.31 -6.38
C ARG A 412 -6.27 10.83 -7.79
N LEU A 413 -6.42 12.13 -7.99
CA LEU A 413 -6.02 12.80 -9.23
C LEU A 413 -4.51 12.70 -9.47
N THR A 414 -3.71 12.82 -8.41
CA THR A 414 -2.26 12.68 -8.47
C THR A 414 -1.87 11.25 -8.86
N GLU A 415 -2.51 10.23 -8.28
CA GLU A 415 -2.30 8.83 -8.68
C GLU A 415 -2.64 8.61 -10.16
N ILE A 416 -3.79 9.10 -10.63
CA ILE A 416 -4.19 9.03 -12.04
C ILE A 416 -3.12 9.67 -12.94
N TYR A 417 -2.67 10.89 -12.61
CA TYR A 417 -1.61 11.57 -13.36
C TYR A 417 -0.30 10.77 -13.37
N LEU A 418 0.14 10.28 -12.22
CA LEU A 418 1.38 9.52 -12.12
C LEU A 418 1.32 8.16 -12.83
N TRP A 419 0.14 7.57 -12.95
CA TRP A 419 -0.07 6.35 -13.71
C TRP A 419 -0.18 6.63 -15.21
N SER A 420 -0.92 7.65 -15.65
CA SER A 420 -1.10 7.94 -17.08
C SER A 420 0.12 8.64 -17.70
N MET A 421 0.73 9.57 -16.96
CA MET A 421 1.59 10.64 -17.46
C MET A 421 0.95 11.55 -18.51
N ASP A 422 -0.38 11.59 -18.58
CA ASP A 422 -1.10 12.58 -19.40
C ASP A 422 -1.11 13.93 -18.69
N ARG A 423 -0.61 14.97 -19.35
CA ARG A 423 -0.57 16.34 -18.80
C ARG A 423 -1.95 16.90 -18.50
N LYS A 424 -3.01 16.40 -19.14
CA LYS A 424 -4.40 16.78 -18.82
C LYS A 424 -4.80 16.37 -17.40
N ASP A 425 -4.29 15.23 -16.91
CA ASP A 425 -4.59 14.77 -15.55
C ASP A 425 -3.94 15.65 -14.48
N LEU A 426 -2.84 16.34 -14.82
CA LEU A 426 -2.16 17.28 -13.93
C LEU A 426 -2.90 18.61 -13.77
N GLU A 427 -3.77 19.01 -14.71
CA GLU A 427 -4.44 20.32 -14.71
C GLU A 427 -5.25 20.59 -13.42
N ARG A 428 -5.71 19.52 -12.75
CA ARG A 428 -6.50 19.59 -11.51
C ARG A 428 -5.67 19.32 -10.24
N VAL A 429 -4.37 19.05 -10.38
CA VAL A 429 -3.46 18.78 -9.27
C VAL A 429 -2.63 20.04 -9.00
N PRO A 430 -2.64 20.57 -7.77
CA PRO A 430 -1.80 21.72 -7.42
C PRO A 430 -0.32 21.45 -7.67
N ALA A 431 0.35 22.39 -8.33
CA ALA A 431 1.79 22.34 -8.58
C ALA A 431 2.59 22.82 -7.35
N GLU A 432 2.33 22.20 -6.21
CA GLU A 432 2.88 22.52 -4.89
C GLU A 432 3.65 21.31 -4.34
N ASP A 433 4.44 21.52 -3.29
CA ASP A 433 5.22 20.49 -2.62
C ASP A 433 6.02 19.62 -3.62
N TRP A 434 5.83 18.30 -3.58
CA TRP A 434 6.56 17.36 -4.42
C TRP A 434 6.23 17.51 -5.91
N ILE A 435 4.97 17.80 -6.26
CA ILE A 435 4.61 18.07 -7.66
C ILE A 435 5.24 19.39 -8.11
N GLY A 436 5.24 20.40 -7.24
CA GLY A 436 5.96 21.67 -7.48
C GLY A 436 7.45 21.45 -7.72
N PHE A 437 8.09 20.55 -6.97
CA PHE A 437 9.48 20.15 -7.17
C PHE A 437 9.72 19.47 -8.53
N LEU A 438 8.90 18.48 -8.89
CA LEU A 438 8.99 17.79 -10.19
C LEU A 438 8.78 18.76 -11.37
N GLU A 439 7.95 19.78 -11.20
CA GLU A 439 7.72 20.85 -12.17
C GLU A 439 8.78 21.97 -12.13
N GLY A 440 9.81 21.86 -11.29
CA GLY A 440 10.90 22.82 -11.16
C GLY A 440 10.54 24.12 -10.44
N LYS A 441 9.38 24.18 -9.78
CA LYS A 441 8.87 25.37 -9.06
C LYS A 441 9.32 25.43 -7.59
N ASP A 442 9.78 24.31 -7.04
CA ASP A 442 10.15 24.21 -5.63
C ASP A 442 11.44 23.41 -5.40
N PRO A 443 12.61 23.98 -5.76
CA PRO A 443 13.90 23.28 -5.65
C PRO A 443 14.32 22.99 -4.20
N ALA A 444 13.72 23.65 -3.21
CA ALA A 444 14.03 23.44 -1.80
C ALA A 444 13.20 22.32 -1.15
N PHE A 445 12.22 21.76 -1.86
CA PHE A 445 11.37 20.68 -1.35
C PHE A 445 12.15 19.46 -0.82
N PRO A 446 13.19 18.91 -1.49
CA PRO A 446 13.84 17.69 -1.02
C PRO A 446 14.39 17.81 0.41
N GLU A 447 15.12 18.90 0.68
CA GLU A 447 15.70 19.13 2.01
C GLU A 447 14.62 19.41 3.06
N ARG A 448 13.57 20.17 2.73
CA ARG A 448 12.47 20.45 3.66
C ARG A 448 11.70 19.18 4.01
N ALA A 449 11.39 18.34 3.04
CA ALA A 449 10.68 17.08 3.26
C ALA A 449 11.49 16.10 4.11
N LEU A 450 12.78 15.93 3.82
CA LEU A 450 13.66 15.05 4.61
C LEU A 450 13.85 15.54 6.06
N ARG A 451 13.94 16.85 6.29
CA ARG A 451 13.99 17.41 7.65
C ARG A 451 12.69 17.19 8.41
N LYS A 452 11.54 17.38 7.75
CA LYS A 452 10.23 17.09 8.33
C LYS A 452 10.10 15.62 8.75
N ASP A 453 10.59 14.70 7.93
CA ASP A 453 10.56 13.27 8.25
C ASP A 453 11.53 12.91 9.41
N LEU A 454 12.68 13.60 9.52
CA LEU A 454 13.55 13.47 10.70
C LEU A 454 12.87 14.00 11.98
N GLU A 455 12.16 15.13 11.89
CA GLU A 455 11.37 15.66 13.00
C GLU A 455 10.23 14.71 13.39
N PHE A 456 9.61 14.06 12.40
CA PHE A 456 8.63 13.01 12.62
C PHE A 456 9.23 11.83 13.40
N VAL A 457 10.41 11.33 13.02
CA VAL A 457 11.10 10.25 13.77
C VAL A 457 11.37 10.68 15.21
N ARG A 458 11.94 11.89 15.42
CA ARG A 458 12.20 12.44 16.77
C ARG A 458 10.93 12.50 17.61
N LYS A 459 9.83 13.01 17.03
CA LYS A 459 8.53 13.10 17.72
C LYS A 459 7.99 11.74 18.11
N ASN A 460 8.08 10.73 17.24
CA ASN A 460 7.64 9.37 17.58
C ASN A 460 8.48 8.79 18.73
N ILE A 461 9.79 9.02 18.74
CA ILE A 461 10.66 8.63 19.85
C ILE A 461 10.24 9.30 21.17
N GLU A 462 9.95 10.60 21.14
CA GLU A 462 9.45 11.35 22.29
C GLU A 462 8.11 10.77 22.80
N GLU A 463 7.14 10.54 21.90
CA GLU A 463 5.87 9.87 22.25
C GLU A 463 6.09 8.47 22.84
N MET A 464 7.06 7.72 22.31
CA MET A 464 7.43 6.42 22.86
C MET A 464 8.09 6.51 24.23
N GLU A 465 8.82 7.56 24.56
CA GLU A 465 9.43 7.73 25.88
C GLU A 465 8.39 8.17 26.92
N GLU A 466 7.44 9.00 26.49
CA GLU A 466 6.37 9.53 27.33
C GLU A 466 5.15 8.62 27.45
N ASP A 467 5.05 7.57 26.62
CA ASP A 467 3.93 6.62 26.64
C ASP A 467 3.75 6.02 28.05
N PRO A 468 2.67 6.41 28.77
CA PRO A 468 2.44 6.04 30.16
C PRO A 468 1.73 4.68 30.31
N THR A 469 1.42 4.03 29.19
CA THR A 469 0.52 2.89 29.17
C THR A 469 1.26 1.57 29.42
N THR A 470 0.53 0.59 29.95
CA THR A 470 0.97 -0.79 30.09
C THR A 470 0.24 -1.69 29.09
N PRO A 471 0.66 -2.95 28.88
CA PRO A 471 -0.01 -3.85 27.95
C PRO A 471 -1.52 -4.04 28.25
N ASP A 472 -1.90 -3.99 29.53
CA ASP A 472 -3.29 -4.12 30.02
C ASP A 472 -4.11 -2.82 29.96
N THR A 473 -3.51 -1.69 29.57
CA THR A 473 -4.22 -0.42 29.33
C THR A 473 -4.16 0.03 27.87
N ARG A 474 -3.64 -0.81 26.97
CA ARG A 474 -3.54 -0.56 25.53
C ARG A 474 -4.45 -1.47 24.72
N LEU A 475 -5.18 -0.86 23.80
CA LEU A 475 -5.78 -1.53 22.65
C LEU A 475 -4.82 -1.44 21.45
N ALA A 476 -5.15 -2.18 20.39
CA ALA A 476 -4.26 -2.39 19.25
C ALA A 476 -3.96 -1.09 18.47
N ASP A 477 -4.97 -0.25 18.29
CA ASP A 477 -4.96 1.04 17.59
C ASP A 477 -4.05 2.10 18.24
N TYR A 478 -3.83 2.01 19.55
CA TYR A 478 -3.09 3.02 20.32
C TYR A 478 -1.68 3.28 19.79
N LEU A 479 -1.00 2.23 19.32
CA LEU A 479 0.39 2.29 18.88
C LEU A 479 0.56 2.78 17.44
N MET A 480 -0.50 2.81 16.64
CA MET A 480 -0.42 3.20 15.22
C MET A 480 0.14 4.61 15.03
N GLY A 481 -0.24 5.53 15.92
CA GLY A 481 0.26 6.91 15.92
C GLY A 481 1.73 7.07 16.33
N MET A 482 2.38 6.00 16.79
CA MET A 482 3.78 5.96 17.23
C MET A 482 4.68 5.13 16.31
N ASN A 483 4.21 4.74 15.11
CA ASN A 483 5.03 4.02 14.15
C ASN A 483 6.18 4.93 13.64
N PRO A 484 7.46 4.59 13.89
CA PRO A 484 8.58 5.46 13.53
C PRO A 484 9.04 5.31 12.07
N ALA A 485 8.44 4.42 11.28
CA ALA A 485 8.87 4.15 9.91
C ALA A 485 8.56 5.32 8.95
N ALA A 486 9.47 6.29 8.89
CA ALA A 486 9.36 7.46 8.01
C ALA A 486 9.76 7.14 6.57
N THR A 487 8.78 7.01 5.68
CA THR A 487 9.01 6.65 4.27
C THR A 487 8.43 7.62 3.26
N ASP A 488 7.72 8.67 3.68
CA ASP A 488 7.00 9.55 2.75
C ASP A 488 7.97 10.31 1.82
N ALA A 489 8.91 11.07 2.39
CA ALA A 489 9.91 11.79 1.61
C ALA A 489 10.80 10.82 0.82
N LEU A 490 11.22 9.70 1.44
CA LEU A 490 12.06 8.69 0.77
C LEU A 490 11.36 8.09 -0.45
N SER A 491 10.09 7.72 -0.34
CA SER A 491 9.34 7.11 -1.45
C SER A 491 9.16 8.07 -2.63
N LYS A 492 8.94 9.35 -2.35
CA LYS A 492 8.81 10.42 -3.36
C LYS A 492 10.15 10.75 -4.02
N LEU A 493 11.17 11.03 -3.20
CA LEU A 493 12.45 11.55 -3.66
C LEU A 493 13.36 10.46 -4.23
N THR A 494 13.31 9.23 -3.73
CA THR A 494 14.17 8.15 -4.25
C THR A 494 13.47 7.36 -5.36
N LEU A 495 12.21 6.97 -5.19
CA LEU A 495 11.55 6.06 -6.15
C LEU A 495 10.78 6.80 -7.25
N GLY A 496 10.49 8.09 -7.06
CA GLY A 496 9.50 8.78 -7.88
C GLY A 496 8.10 8.20 -7.69
N SER A 497 7.77 7.79 -6.46
CA SER A 497 6.50 7.11 -6.12
C SER A 497 5.59 7.98 -5.26
N TYR A 498 4.31 7.64 -5.24
CA TYR A 498 3.29 8.34 -4.47
C TYR A 498 2.36 7.32 -3.83
N LEU A 499 2.43 7.21 -2.51
CA LEU A 499 1.59 6.30 -1.72
C LEU A 499 0.57 7.12 -0.95
N THR A 500 -0.72 6.89 -1.20
CA THR A 500 -1.81 7.58 -0.48
C THR A 500 -2.93 6.64 -0.08
N GLY A 501 -3.70 7.04 0.94
CA GLY A 501 -4.67 6.17 1.61
C GLY A 501 -3.99 5.10 2.47
N ASN A 502 -4.75 4.06 2.83
CA ASN A 502 -4.30 3.00 3.75
C ASN A 502 -4.28 1.59 3.13
N ILE A 503 -4.45 1.48 1.81
CA ILE A 503 -4.31 0.21 1.07
C ILE A 503 -3.45 0.51 -0.15
N TRP A 504 -2.32 -0.19 -0.28
CA TRP A 504 -1.26 0.24 -1.20
C TRP A 504 -0.88 -0.80 -2.24
N THR A 505 -0.58 -0.27 -3.43
CA THR A 505 0.23 -0.91 -4.45
C THR A 505 1.33 0.06 -4.85
N LEU A 506 2.58 -0.38 -4.81
CA LEU A 506 3.70 0.51 -5.16
C LEU A 506 3.75 0.72 -6.69
N HIS A 507 3.44 1.93 -7.14
CA HIS A 507 3.82 2.40 -8.47
C HIS A 507 4.98 3.39 -8.34
N ALA A 508 6.08 3.14 -9.04
CA ALA A 508 7.29 3.93 -8.96
C ALA A 508 7.90 4.19 -10.33
N ARG A 509 8.81 5.17 -10.42
CA ARG A 509 9.60 5.41 -11.64
C ARG A 509 10.84 4.55 -11.67
N VAL A 510 11.50 4.44 -10.52
CA VAL A 510 12.73 3.67 -10.36
C VAL A 510 12.77 2.98 -9.00
N ARG A 511 13.62 1.96 -8.91
CA ARG A 511 13.93 1.25 -7.67
C ARG A 511 15.42 0.89 -7.65
N TYR A 512 15.99 0.78 -6.45
CA TYR A 512 17.42 0.55 -6.27
C TYR A 512 17.72 -0.79 -5.58
N PHE A 513 18.91 -1.32 -5.87
CA PHE A 513 19.44 -2.51 -5.21
C PHE A 513 20.93 -2.32 -4.89
N ASP A 514 21.35 -2.95 -3.79
CA ASP A 514 22.74 -3.08 -3.39
C ASP A 514 23.31 -4.39 -3.96
N PRO A 515 24.10 -4.35 -5.04
CA PRO A 515 24.68 -5.55 -5.63
C PRO A 515 25.77 -6.18 -4.76
N ALA A 516 26.43 -5.41 -3.88
CA ALA A 516 27.50 -5.93 -3.02
C ALA A 516 26.91 -6.77 -1.88
N ARG A 517 25.80 -6.33 -1.29
CA ARG A 517 25.07 -7.07 -0.25
C ARG A 517 23.98 -7.97 -0.81
N ARG A 518 23.70 -7.91 -2.12
CA ARG A 518 22.60 -8.61 -2.80
C ARG A 518 21.26 -8.44 -2.07
N ARG A 519 20.88 -7.19 -1.81
CA ARG A 519 19.60 -6.85 -1.18
C ARG A 519 18.92 -5.66 -1.86
N PRO A 520 17.59 -5.49 -1.72
CA PRO A 520 16.92 -4.30 -2.18
C PRO A 520 17.32 -3.05 -1.36
N GLY A 521 17.14 -1.90 -1.99
CA GLY A 521 17.39 -0.59 -1.40
C GLY A 521 18.70 0.04 -1.84
N LEU A 522 18.89 1.31 -1.47
CA LEU A 522 20.12 2.04 -1.73
C LEU A 522 21.29 1.45 -0.93
N PRO A 523 22.44 1.19 -1.56
CA PRO A 523 23.64 0.77 -0.85
C PRO A 523 24.04 1.76 0.24
N GLU A 524 24.74 1.27 1.25
CA GLU A 524 25.32 2.13 2.28
C GLU A 524 26.20 3.23 1.66
N ASN A 525 26.04 4.48 2.12
CA ASN A 525 26.70 5.68 1.61
C ASN A 525 26.36 6.05 0.15
N VAL A 526 25.31 5.47 -0.44
CA VAL A 526 24.74 5.92 -1.72
C VAL A 526 23.41 6.61 -1.47
N ALA A 527 23.27 7.82 -2.01
CA ALA A 527 22.03 8.58 -2.00
C ALA A 527 21.49 8.78 -3.42
N ALA A 528 20.16 8.91 -3.57
CA ALA A 528 19.51 9.05 -4.87
C ALA A 528 18.32 10.03 -4.85
N LEU A 529 18.33 10.99 -5.77
CA LEU A 529 17.25 11.97 -5.91
C LEU A 529 16.65 11.89 -7.32
N VAL A 530 15.39 11.50 -7.44
CA VAL A 530 14.56 11.66 -8.64
C VAL A 530 14.15 13.12 -8.73
N GLU A 531 14.67 13.82 -9.74
CA GLU A 531 14.51 15.27 -9.88
C GLU A 531 13.28 15.62 -10.72
N LYS A 532 13.01 14.84 -11.76
CA LYS A 532 11.87 15.00 -12.66
C LYS A 532 11.68 13.76 -13.51
N PHE A 533 10.46 13.58 -14.02
CA PHE A 533 10.14 12.53 -14.97
C PHE A 533 8.92 12.89 -15.82
N ASP A 534 8.81 12.25 -16.96
CA ASP A 534 7.67 12.32 -17.86
C ASP A 534 7.34 10.91 -18.39
N ALA A 535 6.53 10.83 -19.45
CA ALA A 535 6.15 9.55 -20.05
C ALA A 535 7.31 8.79 -20.68
N GLU A 536 8.41 9.47 -21.04
CA GLU A 536 9.50 8.96 -21.87
C GLU A 536 10.85 8.99 -21.16
N SER A 537 10.96 9.63 -19.99
CA SER A 537 12.22 9.77 -19.28
C SER A 537 12.10 9.93 -17.77
N THR A 538 13.16 9.55 -17.06
CA THR A 538 13.36 9.84 -15.64
C THR A 538 14.77 10.41 -15.46
N THR A 539 14.85 11.55 -14.78
CA THR A 539 16.12 12.20 -14.42
C THR A 539 16.34 12.03 -12.92
N LEU A 540 17.51 11.51 -12.56
CA LEU A 540 17.90 11.31 -11.16
C LEU A 540 19.37 11.67 -10.93
N THR A 541 19.72 12.04 -9.70
CA THR A 541 21.10 12.24 -9.28
C THR A 541 21.50 11.14 -8.31
N LEU A 542 22.66 10.53 -8.53
CA LEU A 542 23.29 9.57 -7.62
C LEU A 542 24.52 10.19 -6.97
N VAL A 543 24.71 9.94 -5.68
CA VAL A 543 25.85 10.45 -4.90
C VAL A 543 26.48 9.32 -4.11
N ASN A 544 27.80 9.17 -4.21
CA ASN A 544 28.60 8.38 -3.29
C ASN A 544 29.19 9.29 -2.20
N LEU A 545 28.70 9.11 -0.98
CA LEU A 545 29.13 9.86 0.21
C LEU A 545 30.46 9.34 0.76
N SER A 546 30.88 8.11 0.42
CA SER A 546 32.19 7.60 0.83
C SER A 546 33.30 8.32 0.09
N GLN A 547 34.20 8.95 0.85
CA GLN A 547 35.38 9.64 0.31
C GLN A 547 36.53 8.68 -0.02
N THR A 548 36.42 7.41 0.35
CA THR A 548 37.53 6.45 0.27
C THR A 548 37.20 5.16 -0.48
N ALA A 549 35.91 4.86 -0.70
CA ALA A 549 35.49 3.62 -1.33
C ALA A 549 34.63 3.87 -2.57
N TYR A 550 34.81 3.01 -3.57
CA TYR A 550 33.86 2.88 -4.68
C TYR A 550 32.53 2.35 -4.17
N LYS A 551 31.44 2.76 -4.83
CA LYS A 551 30.11 2.19 -4.62
C LYS A 551 29.51 1.74 -5.94
N GLU A 552 28.68 0.73 -5.87
CA GLU A 552 27.89 0.24 -7.00
C GLU A 552 26.43 0.19 -6.59
N VAL A 553 25.54 0.60 -7.49
CA VAL A 553 24.09 0.55 -7.30
C VAL A 553 23.45 0.08 -8.59
N VAL A 554 22.45 -0.79 -8.47
CA VAL A 554 21.60 -1.15 -9.62
C VAL A 554 20.36 -0.27 -9.58
N VAL A 555 20.09 0.42 -10.68
CA VAL A 555 18.86 1.19 -10.89
C VAL A 555 17.94 0.36 -11.77
N GLN A 556 16.72 0.10 -11.33
CA GLN A 556 15.68 -0.62 -12.06
C GLN A 556 14.60 0.35 -12.53
N ALA A 557 14.05 0.09 -13.73
CA ALA A 557 12.95 0.84 -14.31
C ALA A 557 11.61 0.32 -13.77
N GLY A 558 10.88 1.14 -13.00
CA GLY A 558 9.66 0.74 -12.31
C GLY A 558 9.90 0.00 -10.99
N ALA A 559 8.82 -0.20 -10.22
CA ALA A 559 8.88 -0.88 -8.92
C ALA A 559 9.16 -2.40 -9.06
N TYR A 560 8.71 -2.96 -10.17
CA TYR A 560 8.63 -4.39 -10.49
C TYR A 560 9.26 -4.73 -11.86
N ALA A 561 10.23 -3.94 -12.31
CA ALA A 561 10.88 -4.09 -13.62
C ALA A 561 9.92 -4.03 -14.83
N GLU A 562 8.71 -3.48 -14.63
CA GLU A 562 7.65 -3.39 -15.64
C GLU A 562 8.01 -2.42 -16.78
N HIS A 563 9.02 -1.57 -16.60
CA HIS A 563 9.52 -0.63 -17.60
C HIS A 563 10.87 -1.09 -18.18
N THR A 564 11.27 -0.50 -19.30
CA THR A 564 12.58 -0.73 -19.93
C THR A 564 13.30 0.59 -20.14
N PHE A 565 14.55 0.70 -19.71
CA PHE A 565 15.42 1.81 -20.08
C PHE A 565 15.88 1.68 -21.53
N GLY A 566 15.86 2.77 -22.28
CA GLY A 566 16.43 2.83 -23.63
C GLY A 566 17.91 3.21 -23.58
N GLU A 567 18.17 4.46 -23.21
CA GLU A 567 19.49 5.07 -23.14
C GLU A 567 19.66 5.78 -21.80
N VAL A 568 20.92 5.95 -21.41
CA VAL A 568 21.32 6.73 -20.26
C VAL A 568 22.31 7.79 -20.67
N THR A 569 22.06 9.03 -20.27
CA THR A 569 22.96 10.17 -20.47
C THR A 569 23.51 10.65 -19.13
N TRP A 570 24.83 10.76 -19.02
CA TRP A 570 25.52 11.26 -17.82
C TRP A 570 26.83 11.97 -18.22
N GLY A 571 27.13 13.13 -17.64
CA GLY A 571 28.39 13.84 -17.88
C GLY A 571 28.73 14.09 -19.36
N GLY A 572 27.71 14.35 -20.19
CA GLY A 572 27.85 14.54 -21.65
C GLY A 572 28.07 13.26 -22.46
N LYS A 573 28.07 12.08 -21.83
CA LYS A 573 28.14 10.77 -22.46
C LYS A 573 26.74 10.17 -22.56
N THR A 574 26.50 9.37 -23.60
CA THR A 574 25.29 8.56 -23.74
C THR A 574 25.68 7.12 -24.00
N ALA A 575 24.98 6.18 -23.37
CA ALA A 575 25.10 4.76 -23.64
C ALA A 575 23.71 4.11 -23.76
N ALA A 576 23.63 3.07 -24.59
CA ALA A 576 22.46 2.23 -24.66
C ALA A 576 22.38 1.34 -23.41
N VAL A 577 21.17 1.21 -22.84
CA VAL A 577 20.86 0.29 -21.74
C VAL A 577 20.03 -0.86 -22.29
N ASN A 578 18.91 -0.56 -22.97
CA ASN A 578 18.00 -1.52 -23.59
C ASN A 578 17.57 -2.67 -22.65
N GLY A 579 17.32 -2.37 -21.38
CA GLY A 579 17.01 -3.38 -20.36
C GLY A 579 16.23 -2.82 -19.18
N PRO A 580 15.73 -3.70 -18.28
CA PRO A 580 14.93 -3.29 -17.13
C PRO A 580 15.76 -2.64 -16.02
N SER A 581 17.09 -2.69 -16.12
CA SER A 581 17.98 -2.12 -15.11
C SER A 581 19.32 -1.71 -15.71
N VAL A 582 20.06 -0.89 -14.96
CA VAL A 582 21.44 -0.51 -15.28
C VAL A 582 22.27 -0.45 -14.00
N THR A 583 23.51 -0.93 -14.07
CA THR A 583 24.47 -0.86 -12.96
C THR A 583 25.30 0.42 -13.07
N VAL A 584 25.36 1.19 -11.99
CA VAL A 584 26.13 2.43 -11.88
C VAL A 584 27.24 2.25 -10.85
N ARG A 585 28.49 2.49 -11.26
CA ARG A 585 29.66 2.54 -10.40
C ARG A 585 30.05 3.98 -10.12
N LEU A 586 30.10 4.34 -8.85
CA LEU A 586 30.45 5.67 -8.36
C LEU A 586 31.87 5.63 -7.77
N SER A 587 32.77 6.49 -8.25
CA SER A 587 34.07 6.71 -7.60
C SER A 587 33.91 7.29 -6.19
N PRO A 588 34.94 7.19 -5.32
CA PRO A 588 34.92 7.87 -4.02
C PRO A 588 34.60 9.36 -4.16
N GLY A 589 33.65 9.87 -3.38
CA GLY A 589 33.22 11.27 -3.38
C GLY A 589 32.62 11.75 -4.70
N ALA A 590 32.19 10.83 -5.58
CA ALA A 590 31.63 11.17 -6.88
C ALA A 590 30.11 11.25 -6.85
N GLY A 591 29.56 12.06 -7.76
CA GLY A 591 28.13 12.10 -8.00
C GLY A 591 27.83 12.70 -9.36
N GLY A 592 26.60 12.50 -9.81
CA GLY A 592 26.17 13.02 -11.10
C GLY A 592 24.72 12.73 -11.41
N GLN A 593 24.19 13.58 -12.30
CA GLN A 593 22.86 13.41 -12.87
C GLN A 593 22.89 12.36 -13.98
N LEU A 594 21.90 11.49 -13.98
CA LEU A 594 21.59 10.49 -14.99
C LEU A 594 20.22 10.82 -15.57
N ARG A 595 20.13 11.01 -16.88
CA ARG A 595 18.86 11.04 -17.61
C ARG A 595 18.67 9.69 -18.29
N LEU A 596 17.63 8.97 -17.91
CA LEU A 596 17.26 7.66 -18.44
C LEU A 596 16.05 7.83 -19.36
N THR A 597 16.13 7.39 -20.62
CA THR A 597 14.92 7.24 -21.45
C THR A 597 14.19 5.95 -21.05
N VAL A 598 12.86 5.98 -21.05
CA VAL A 598 12.01 4.92 -20.49
C VAL A 598 10.93 4.56 -21.50
N ARG A 599 10.79 3.27 -21.76
CA ARG A 599 9.59 2.69 -22.39
C ARG A 599 8.76 2.03 -21.29
N ARG A 600 7.64 2.66 -20.96
CA ARG A 600 6.77 2.26 -19.86
C ARG A 600 5.98 1.00 -20.21
N TYR A 601 5.75 0.17 -19.20
CA TYR A 601 4.95 -1.06 -19.25
C TYR A 601 5.29 -2.02 -20.40
N THR A 602 6.57 -2.20 -20.71
CA THR A 602 7.01 -3.10 -21.79
C THR A 602 7.21 -4.55 -21.33
N ASN A 603 7.42 -4.76 -20.03
CA ASN A 603 7.74 -6.07 -19.45
C ASN A 603 6.58 -6.63 -18.64
N GLU A 604 6.63 -7.93 -18.37
CA GLU A 604 5.80 -8.49 -17.29
C GLU A 604 6.35 -8.03 -15.94
N ALA A 605 5.46 -7.56 -15.06
CA ALA A 605 5.85 -7.15 -13.72
C ALA A 605 6.40 -8.35 -12.93
N THR A 606 7.48 -8.16 -12.18
CA THR A 606 8.14 -9.21 -11.43
C THR A 606 8.76 -8.69 -10.13
N LEU A 607 8.86 -9.58 -9.14
CA LEU A 607 9.58 -9.33 -7.90
C LEU A 607 11.00 -9.92 -7.91
N ARG A 608 11.45 -10.50 -9.04
CA ARG A 608 12.82 -11.01 -9.18
C ARG A 608 13.84 -9.90 -8.95
N LEU A 609 14.93 -10.26 -8.30
CA LEU A 609 16.05 -9.37 -8.06
C LEU A 609 16.94 -9.30 -9.32
N PRO A 610 17.68 -8.21 -9.54
CA PRO A 610 18.49 -8.03 -10.76
C PRO A 610 19.52 -9.13 -11.04
N TRP A 611 19.94 -9.87 -10.02
CA TRP A 611 20.90 -10.97 -10.13
C TRP A 611 20.25 -12.35 -10.33
N ASP A 612 18.92 -12.46 -10.25
CA ASP A 612 18.22 -13.74 -10.44
C ASP A 612 18.20 -14.16 -11.92
N ALA A 613 18.26 -13.19 -12.84
CA ALA A 613 18.33 -13.41 -14.27
C ALA A 613 19.62 -14.13 -14.74
N ARG A 614 20.62 -14.27 -13.86
CA ARG A 614 21.91 -14.92 -14.17
C ARG A 614 21.92 -16.43 -13.89
N VAL A 615 20.81 -17.02 -13.44
CA VAL A 615 20.69 -18.43 -13.03
C VAL A 615 19.68 -19.20 -13.90
N GLN A 616 19.45 -18.79 -15.14
CA GLN A 616 18.70 -19.59 -16.11
C GLN A 616 19.58 -20.06 -17.26
#